data_AF-A0A554RY71-F1
#
_entry.id   AF-A0A554RY71-F1
#
_cell.length_a   1.000
_cell.length_b   1.000
_cell.length_c   1.000
_cell.angle_alpha   90.00
_cell.angle_beta   90.00
_cell.angle_gamma   90.00
#
_symmetry.space_group_name_H-M   'P 1'
#
loop_
_entity.id
_entity.type
_entity.pdbx_description
1 polymer ?
#
loop_
_entity_poly.entity_id
_entity_poly.type
_entity_poly.pdbx_seq_one_letter_code
_entity_poly.pdbx_strand_id
1 'polypeptide(L)'
;MTGVKGRSGGARPGAGRKPKTADPATTEDSKEFLTMAMQGLVDPSPAQLKAAIALLGVQHAKKSEAAKPVTPERPAGGKYAMRQGPRLVASK
;
A
#
# COMPACT_ATOMS: atom_id res chain seq x y z
N MET A 1 24.13 -41.98 -33.74
CA MET A 1 24.52 -40.58 -34.02
C MET A 1 24.22 -39.74 -32.79
N THR A 2 25.26 -39.30 -32.10
CA THR A 2 25.20 -38.48 -30.87
C THR A 2 24.74 -37.07 -31.22
N GLY A 3 23.75 -36.56 -30.49
CA GLY A 3 23.24 -35.19 -30.65
C GLY A 3 24.39 -34.19 -30.54
N VAL A 4 24.48 -33.29 -31.52
CA VAL A 4 25.51 -32.25 -31.60
C VAL A 4 25.55 -31.46 -30.28
N LYS A 5 26.64 -31.65 -29.52
CA LYS A 5 26.95 -30.90 -28.30
C LYS A 5 27.04 -29.43 -28.68
N GLY A 6 26.01 -28.65 -28.32
CA GLY A 6 25.88 -27.22 -28.69
C GLY A 6 24.55 -26.82 -29.33
N ARG A 7 23.68 -27.77 -29.70
CA ARG A 7 22.29 -27.48 -30.13
C ARG A 7 21.27 -27.41 -28.99
N SER A 8 21.70 -27.46 -27.74
CA SER A 8 20.83 -27.08 -26.61
C SER A 8 20.64 -25.58 -26.70
N GLY A 9 19.44 -25.14 -27.08
CA GLY A 9 19.09 -23.72 -27.08
C GLY A 9 19.40 -23.13 -25.72
N GLY A 10 20.51 -22.39 -25.64
CA GLY A 10 20.95 -21.73 -24.42
C GLY A 10 19.90 -20.73 -23.95
N ALA A 11 20.00 -20.31 -22.69
CA ALA A 11 19.13 -19.29 -22.14
C ALA A 11 19.14 -18.06 -23.07
N ARG A 12 18.00 -17.82 -23.74
CA ARG A 12 17.81 -16.62 -24.56
C ARG A 12 17.90 -15.39 -23.66
N PRO A 13 18.23 -14.20 -24.18
CA PRO A 13 18.08 -12.97 -23.41
C PRO A 13 16.66 -12.87 -22.84
N GLY A 14 16.51 -12.79 -21.52
CA GLY A 14 15.23 -12.82 -20.81
C GLY A 14 14.67 -14.22 -20.49
N ALA A 15 15.37 -15.30 -20.86
CA ALA A 15 15.05 -16.66 -20.44
C ALA A 15 15.59 -16.91 -19.03
N GLY A 16 14.68 -17.08 -18.09
CA GLY A 16 14.96 -17.34 -16.68
C GLY A 16 13.69 -17.16 -15.88
N ARG A 17 13.60 -17.81 -14.72
CA ARG A 17 12.50 -17.53 -13.78
C ARG A 17 12.67 -16.10 -13.25
N LYS A 18 11.58 -15.32 -13.27
CA LYS A 18 11.53 -14.04 -12.57
C LYS A 18 11.89 -14.26 -11.09
N PRO A 19 12.58 -13.31 -10.44
CA PRO A 19 12.91 -13.42 -9.03
C PRO A 19 11.64 -13.70 -8.22
N LYS A 20 11.77 -14.64 -7.28
CA LYS A 20 10.65 -15.10 -6.47
C LYS A 20 10.18 -13.93 -5.61
N THR A 21 8.86 -13.74 -5.55
CA THR A 21 8.25 -12.75 -4.67
C THR A 21 8.65 -13.10 -3.24
N ALA A 22 9.16 -12.11 -2.48
CA ALA A 22 9.57 -12.32 -1.10
C ALA A 22 8.39 -12.89 -0.30
N ASP A 23 8.69 -13.90 0.53
CA ASP A 23 7.70 -14.52 1.40
C ASP A 23 7.12 -13.47 2.37
N PRO A 24 5.85 -13.60 2.78
CA PRO A 24 5.23 -12.64 3.67
C PRO A 24 5.98 -12.57 5.00
N ALA A 25 6.13 -11.36 5.54
CA ALA A 25 6.80 -11.14 6.82
C ALA A 25 6.12 -11.97 7.92
N THR A 26 6.93 -12.74 8.65
CA THR A 26 6.47 -13.66 9.70
C THR A 26 6.10 -12.95 11.00
N THR A 27 6.37 -11.65 11.11
CA THR A 27 6.31 -10.88 12.36
C THR A 27 5.28 -9.77 12.25
N GLU A 28 4.43 -9.65 13.26
CA GLU A 28 3.33 -8.67 13.30
C GLU A 28 3.83 -7.26 13.69
N ASP A 29 4.95 -7.17 14.41
CA ASP A 29 5.52 -5.90 14.87
C ASP A 29 6.50 -5.27 13.86
N SER A 30 6.13 -4.10 13.34
CA SER A 30 6.93 -3.36 12.35
C SER A 30 8.32 -2.96 12.85
N LYS A 31 8.46 -2.70 14.16
CA LYS A 31 9.77 -2.38 14.75
C LYS A 31 10.69 -3.58 14.75
N GLU A 32 10.21 -4.74 15.19
CA GLU A 32 10.98 -5.98 15.23
C GLU A 32 11.39 -6.40 13.81
N PHE A 33 10.46 -6.32 12.86
CA PHE A 33 10.73 -6.56 11.45
C PHE A 33 11.88 -5.69 10.91
N LEU A 34 11.84 -4.38 11.18
CA LEU A 34 12.92 -3.47 10.77
C LEU A 34 14.25 -3.82 11.44
N THR A 35 14.25 -4.21 12.72
CA THR A 35 15.50 -4.62 13.39
C THR A 35 16.08 -5.91 12.79
N MET A 36 15.24 -6.88 12.43
CA MET A 36 15.70 -8.12 11.77
C MET A 36 16.22 -7.87 10.36
N ALA A 37 15.59 -6.96 9.61
CA ALA A 37 16.09 -6.51 8.31
C ALA A 37 17.45 -5.82 8.45
N MET A 38 17.65 -4.96 9.48
CA MET A 38 18.94 -4.32 9.75
C MET A 38 20.03 -5.31 10.13
N GLN A 39 19.68 -6.40 10.83
CA GLN A 39 20.61 -7.47 11.20
C GLN A 39 20.93 -8.42 10.03
N GLY A 40 20.24 -8.28 8.88
CA GLY A 40 20.40 -9.15 7.72
C GLY A 40 19.79 -10.55 7.88
N LEU A 41 18.92 -10.74 8.88
CA LEU A 41 18.22 -12.01 9.11
C LEU A 41 17.04 -12.22 8.16
N VAL A 42 16.51 -11.11 7.62
CA VAL A 42 15.40 -11.09 6.66
C VAL A 42 15.84 -10.30 5.44
N ASP A 43 15.51 -10.79 4.25
CA ASP A 43 15.67 -10.06 2.98
C ASP A 43 14.32 -9.45 2.58
N PRO A 44 14.03 -8.21 3.00
CA PRO A 44 12.72 -7.63 2.82
C PRO A 44 12.52 -7.12 1.40
N SER A 45 11.31 -7.30 0.87
CA SER A 45 10.90 -6.62 -0.36
C SER A 45 10.84 -5.09 -0.13
N PRO A 46 11.19 -4.26 -1.14
CA PRO A 46 11.09 -2.80 -1.02
C PRO A 46 9.66 -2.31 -0.70
N ALA A 47 8.63 -3.08 -1.04
CA ALA A 47 7.25 -2.79 -0.65
C ALA A 47 7.01 -3.02 0.86
N GLN A 48 7.59 -4.09 1.42
CA GLN A 48 7.45 -4.45 2.83
C GLN A 48 8.18 -3.44 3.74
N LEU A 49 9.36 -2.96 3.33
CA LEU A 49 10.07 -1.88 4.05
C LEU A 49 9.23 -0.61 4.15
N LYS A 50 8.63 -0.17 3.03
CA LYS A 50 7.77 1.02 3.00
C LYS A 50 6.55 0.86 3.90
N ALA A 51 5.91 -0.31 3.87
CA ALA A 51 4.77 -0.62 4.73
C ALA A 51 5.15 -0.61 6.22
N ALA A 52 6.27 -1.23 6.59
CA ALA A 52 6.75 -1.27 7.97
C ALA A 52 7.07 0.14 8.50
N ILE A 53 7.72 1.00 7.70
CA ILE A 53 8.01 2.39 8.08
C ILE A 53 6.71 3.18 8.29
N ALA A 54 5.71 3.01 7.42
CA ALA A 54 4.42 3.67 7.57
C ALA A 54 3.68 3.23 8.84
N LEU A 55 3.69 1.93 9.14
CA LEU A 55 3.09 1.38 10.37
C LEU A 55 3.78 1.91 11.63
N LEU A 56 5.12 2.01 11.62
CA LEU A 56 5.89 2.58 12.73
C LEU A 56 5.47 4.03 13.01
N GLY A 57 5.23 4.82 11.96
CA GLY A 57 4.70 6.18 12.06
C GLY A 57 3.31 6.23 12.70
N VAL A 58 2.42 5.29 12.39
CA VAL A 58 1.07 5.21 12.98
C VAL A 58 1.11 4.69 14.42
N GLN A 59 1.98 3.73 14.74
CA GLN A 59 2.15 3.19 16.10
C GLN A 59 2.70 4.25 17.08
N HIS A 60 3.53 5.18 16.59
CA HIS A 60 4.08 6.28 17.38
C HIS A 60 3.36 7.62 17.18
N ALA A 61 2.38 7.68 16.27
CA ALA A 61 1.50 8.83 16.17
C ALA A 61 0.69 8.93 17.46
N LYS A 62 0.85 10.04 18.17
CA LYS A 62 -0.02 10.39 19.29
C LYS A 62 -1.47 10.37 18.77
N LYS A 63 -2.35 9.65 19.47
CA LYS A 63 -3.80 9.47 19.20
C LYS A 63 -4.63 10.78 19.02
N SER A 64 -4.01 11.95 18.93
CA SER A 64 -4.70 13.24 18.80
C SER A 64 -4.98 13.67 17.37
N GLU A 65 -4.45 12.98 16.36
CA GLU A 65 -4.70 13.34 14.96
C GLU A 65 -5.78 12.43 14.35
N ALA A 66 -6.93 12.38 15.04
CA ALA A 66 -8.16 11.95 14.40
C ALA A 66 -8.47 12.96 13.30
N ALA A 67 -8.29 12.55 12.04
CA ALA A 67 -8.79 13.29 10.90
C ALA A 67 -10.26 13.62 11.17
N LYS A 68 -10.59 14.92 11.16
CA LYS A 68 -12.00 15.34 11.08
C LYS A 68 -12.62 14.54 9.93
N PRO A 69 -13.79 13.91 10.10
CA PRO A 69 -14.47 13.34 8.96
C PRO A 69 -14.62 14.46 7.95
N VAL A 70 -13.96 14.30 6.80
CA VAL A 70 -14.19 15.15 5.65
C VAL A 70 -15.64 14.87 5.32
N THR A 71 -16.53 15.74 5.80
CA THR A 71 -17.87 15.82 5.30
C THR A 71 -17.66 15.99 3.81
N PRO A 72 -18.03 15.01 2.96
CA PRO A 72 -17.92 15.24 1.54
C PRO A 72 -18.75 16.49 1.29
N GLU A 73 -18.12 17.53 0.74
CA GLU A 73 -18.85 18.72 0.32
C GLU A 73 -19.98 18.22 -0.57
N ARG A 74 -21.21 18.25 -0.03
CA ARG A 74 -22.40 17.90 -0.80
C ARG A 74 -22.35 18.84 -2.00
N PRO A 75 -22.40 18.34 -3.25
CA PRO A 75 -22.48 19.22 -4.41
C PRO A 75 -23.73 20.08 -4.24
N ALA A 76 -23.55 21.35 -3.92
CA ALA A 76 -24.61 22.29 -3.57
C ALA A 76 -25.47 22.71 -4.77
N GLY A 77 -25.30 22.06 -5.92
CA GLY A 77 -26.00 22.42 -7.14
C GLY A 77 -25.84 21.34 -8.19
N GLY A 78 -26.96 20.86 -8.70
CA GLY A 78 -27.06 19.91 -9.77
C GLY A 78 -28.53 19.57 -9.99
N LYS A 79 -28.89 19.06 -11.17
CA LYS A 79 -30.27 18.62 -11.49
C LYS A 79 -30.80 17.51 -10.56
N TYR A 80 -29.91 16.88 -9.79
CA TYR A 80 -30.21 15.86 -8.78
C TYR A 80 -29.94 16.34 -7.34
N ALA A 81 -29.59 17.61 -7.14
CA ALA A 81 -29.40 18.15 -5.80
C ALA A 81 -30.76 18.31 -5.09
N MET A 82 -30.74 18.13 -3.77
CA MET A 82 -31.92 18.28 -2.92
C MET A 82 -32.44 19.72 -3.01
N ARG A 83 -33.71 19.91 -3.44
CA ARG A 83 -34.33 21.24 -3.51
C ARG A 83 -34.41 21.85 -2.10
N GLN A 84 -33.94 23.09 -1.94
CA GLN A 84 -34.17 23.84 -0.71
C GLN A 84 -35.67 24.13 -0.57
N GLY A 85 -36.22 23.80 0.60
CA GLY A 85 -37.61 24.11 0.96
C GLY A 85 -37.83 25.62 1.17
N PRO A 86 -39.09 26.09 1.13
CA PRO A 86 -39.41 27.51 1.31
C PRO A 86 -38.93 28.02 2.68
N ARG A 87 -38.34 29.23 2.69
CA ARG A 87 -37.94 29.89 3.93
C ARG A 87 -39.18 30.51 4.59
N LEU A 88 -39.35 30.24 5.88
CA LEU A 88 -40.37 30.92 6.68
C LEU A 88 -39.97 32.39 6.84
N VAL A 89 -40.76 33.29 6.30
CA VAL A 89 -40.64 34.72 6.57
C VAL A 89 -41.35 34.96 7.90
N ALA A 90 -40.60 35.30 8.95
CA ALA A 90 -41.20 35.70 10.21
C ALA A 90 -42.07 36.95 9.98
N SER A 91 -43.34 36.88 10.39
CA SER A 91 -44.21 38.05 10.46
C SER A 91 -43.70 39.01 11.54
N LYS A 92 -43.71 40.29 11.19
CA LYS A 92 -43.28 41.42 12.03
C LYS A 92 -44.07 41.53 13.33
#